data_AF-A0A518RL07-F1
#
_entry.id   AF-A0A518RL07-F1
#
_cell.length_a   1.000
_cell.length_b   1.000
_cell.length_c   1.000
_cell.angle_alpha   90.00
_cell.angle_beta   90.00
_cell.angle_gamma   90.00
#
_symmetry.space_group_name_H-M   'P 1'
#
loop_
_entity.id
_entity.type
_entity.pdbx_description
1 polymer ?
#
loop_
_entity_poly.entity_id
_entity_poly.type
_entity_poly.pdbx_seq_one_letter_code
_entity_poly.pdbx_strand_id
1 'polypeptide(L)'
;MTAAVALLATGAAMAAPAAKKEKVVFVEAAPVKDKPAVTLDPAKAYVMLRSDAAIPLQLMRVPSAEDQAKYDELRADALVEAREKYVKKKASYDKAKAAYDKMPKGSPKPELPKEPVEPTEENFEFTPFGLLTGVSVGPLNRFAKGAGDDKVSTYVHELTPGTYRVYGVMSVLPGGGAFGSCFCMGSVKFDVKAGEITDLGRFVSQEMPKREPGDNAKPSPIALEYRLPVAGDTVDARLQSLPVRQARLKPVGKLPNYFGMPIGRFPAIEGVMRYDRDKIVDLTAGS
;
A
#
# COMPACT_ATOMS: atom_id res chain seq x y z
N MET A 1 61.13 44.04 12.29
CA MET A 1 60.10 44.87 11.61
C MET A 1 59.78 44.17 10.29
N THR A 2 58.72 43.34 10.27
CA THR A 2 57.42 43.59 9.58
C THR A 2 57.55 43.52 8.04
N ALA A 3 56.80 42.75 7.26
CA ALA A 3 55.57 41.97 7.50
C ALA A 3 55.43 40.86 6.44
N ALA A 4 54.74 39.77 6.81
CA ALA A 4 54.32 38.70 5.91
C ALA A 4 53.06 39.12 5.13
N VAL A 5 53.01 38.84 3.83
CA VAL A 5 51.79 38.95 3.01
C VAL A 5 51.27 37.54 2.77
N ALA A 6 50.19 37.19 3.47
CA ALA A 6 49.40 36.00 3.22
C ALA A 6 48.39 36.31 2.10
N LEU A 7 48.50 35.62 0.95
CA LEU A 7 47.45 35.62 -0.06
C LEU A 7 46.33 34.68 0.39
N LEU A 8 45.14 35.26 0.58
CA LEU A 8 43.88 34.58 0.86
C LEU A 8 43.48 33.69 -0.33
N ALA A 9 43.46 32.37 -0.12
CA ALA A 9 42.75 31.44 -0.98
C ALA A 9 41.24 31.57 -0.68
N THR A 10 40.52 32.27 -1.54
CA THR A 10 39.06 32.30 -1.55
C THR A 10 38.55 30.92 -1.98
N GLY A 11 38.11 30.12 -1.01
CA GLY A 11 37.39 28.88 -1.25
C GLY A 11 36.07 29.17 -1.95
N ALA A 12 35.99 28.88 -3.24
CA ALA A 12 34.74 28.79 -3.96
C ALA A 12 33.96 27.59 -3.41
N ALA A 13 33.00 27.86 -2.51
CA ALA A 13 31.99 26.88 -2.14
C ALA A 13 31.16 26.56 -3.38
N MET A 14 31.47 25.43 -4.03
CA MET A 14 30.62 24.88 -5.07
C MET A 14 29.32 24.44 -4.40
N ALA A 15 28.28 25.27 -4.51
CA ALA A 15 26.91 24.84 -4.31
C ALA A 15 26.61 23.81 -5.42
N ALA A 16 26.75 22.53 -5.09
CA ALA A 16 26.30 21.46 -5.97
C ALA A 16 24.80 21.67 -6.23
N PRO A 17 24.34 21.63 -7.49
CA PRO A 17 22.92 21.70 -7.78
C PRO A 17 22.23 20.53 -7.06
N ALA A 18 21.19 20.85 -6.28
CA ALA A 18 20.33 19.83 -5.71
C ALA A 18 19.74 19.01 -6.85
N ALA A 19 20.33 17.84 -7.13
CA ALA A 19 19.78 16.89 -8.07
C ALA A 19 18.35 16.60 -7.61
N LYS A 20 17.37 16.87 -8.47
CA LYS A 20 15.99 16.42 -8.23
C LYS A 20 16.06 14.91 -8.09
N LYS A 21 15.97 14.40 -6.85
CA LYS A 21 15.98 12.96 -6.58
C LYS A 21 14.83 12.36 -7.38
N GLU A 22 15.17 11.42 -8.25
CA GLU A 22 14.19 10.73 -9.07
C GLU A 22 13.21 10.01 -8.13
N LYS A 23 11.90 10.11 -8.43
CA LYS A 23 10.89 9.50 -7.57
C LYS A 23 11.02 7.99 -7.67
N VAL A 24 11.49 7.34 -6.61
CA VAL A 24 11.58 5.88 -6.55
C VAL A 24 10.18 5.27 -6.68
N VAL A 25 10.04 4.35 -7.62
CA VAL A 25 8.82 3.58 -7.87
C VAL A 25 9.06 2.13 -7.46
N PHE A 26 8.38 1.68 -6.42
CA PHE A 26 8.49 0.31 -5.90
C PHE A 26 7.55 -0.67 -6.60
N VAL A 27 6.46 -0.17 -7.18
CA VAL A 27 5.48 -0.98 -7.90
C VAL A 27 4.99 -0.21 -9.11
N GLU A 28 5.04 -0.88 -10.25
CA GLU A 28 4.31 -0.50 -11.45
C GLU A 28 3.11 -1.45 -11.59
N ALA A 29 1.96 -0.89 -11.94
CA ALA A 29 0.75 -1.66 -12.13
C ALA A 29 -0.17 -1.00 -13.15
N ALA A 30 -0.84 -1.81 -13.96
CA ALA A 30 -1.83 -1.34 -14.92
C ALA A 30 -2.87 -2.42 -15.22
N PRO A 31 -4.14 -2.05 -15.48
CA PRO A 31 -5.13 -3.01 -15.94
C PRO A 31 -4.80 -3.49 -17.36
N VAL A 32 -4.88 -4.80 -17.59
CA VAL A 32 -4.81 -5.35 -18.95
C VAL A 32 -6.10 -5.01 -19.67
N LYS A 33 -5.98 -4.36 -20.82
CA LYS A 33 -7.12 -3.90 -21.61
C LYS A 33 -7.87 -5.08 -22.21
N ASP A 34 -9.19 -4.95 -22.26
CA ASP A 34 -10.08 -5.84 -23.02
C ASP A 34 -9.77 -5.70 -24.52
N LYS A 35 -9.02 -6.65 -25.07
CA LYS A 35 -8.64 -6.72 -26.49
C LYS A 35 -8.88 -8.12 -27.04
N PRO A 36 -9.18 -8.29 -28.35
CA PRO A 36 -9.41 -9.60 -28.93
C PRO A 36 -8.22 -10.57 -28.78
N ALA A 37 -7.00 -10.04 -28.78
CA ALA A 37 -5.77 -10.78 -28.53
C ALA A 37 -4.99 -10.16 -27.37
N VAL A 38 -4.38 -11.01 -26.54
CA VAL A 38 -3.58 -10.61 -25.39
C VAL A 38 -2.16 -11.12 -25.58
N THR A 39 -1.20 -10.22 -25.41
CA THR A 39 0.21 -10.54 -25.34
C THR A 39 0.73 -10.02 -24.01
N LEU A 40 1.38 -10.91 -23.25
CA LEU A 40 2.01 -10.57 -21.99
C LEU A 40 3.44 -10.09 -22.26
N ASP A 41 3.86 -9.04 -21.57
CA ASP A 41 5.26 -8.65 -21.44
C ASP A 41 5.96 -9.70 -20.54
N PRO A 42 6.99 -10.41 -21.03
CA PRO A 42 7.67 -11.43 -20.25
C PRO A 42 8.40 -10.88 -19.02
N ALA A 43 8.65 -9.56 -18.95
CA ALA A 43 9.28 -8.92 -17.79
C ALA A 43 8.26 -8.52 -16.70
N LYS A 44 6.97 -8.48 -17.01
CA LYS A 44 5.90 -8.13 -16.06
C LYS A 44 5.26 -9.39 -15.49
N ALA A 45 4.73 -9.27 -14.28
CA ALA A 45 3.88 -10.29 -13.70
C ALA A 45 2.41 -9.87 -13.85
N TYR A 46 1.49 -10.83 -13.76
CA TYR A 46 0.07 -10.58 -13.90
C TYR A 46 -0.71 -11.24 -12.77
N VAL A 47 -1.81 -10.63 -12.36
CA VAL A 47 -2.81 -11.24 -11.49
C VAL A 47 -4.15 -11.29 -12.18
N MET A 48 -4.88 -12.39 -11.98
CA MET A 48 -6.26 -12.54 -12.41
C MET A 48 -7.18 -12.65 -11.19
N LEU A 49 -8.26 -11.88 -11.20
CA LEU A 49 -9.33 -11.98 -10.22
C LEU A 49 -10.67 -12.07 -10.94
N ARG A 50 -11.55 -12.95 -10.46
CA ARG A 50 -12.93 -13.06 -10.93
C ARG A 50 -13.91 -12.60 -9.87
N SER A 51 -14.99 -11.93 -10.27
CA SER A 51 -16.08 -11.62 -9.34
C SER A 51 -17.41 -11.33 -10.02
N ASP A 52 -18.50 -11.72 -9.38
CA ASP A 52 -19.88 -11.35 -9.73
C ASP A 52 -20.24 -9.90 -9.32
N ALA A 53 -19.41 -9.26 -8.50
CA ALA A 53 -19.57 -7.91 -8.04
C ALA A 53 -18.40 -7.00 -8.47
N ALA A 54 -18.66 -5.70 -8.44
CA ALA A 54 -17.65 -4.67 -8.67
C ALA A 54 -16.77 -4.51 -7.42
N ILE A 55 -15.78 -5.40 -7.26
CA ILE A 55 -14.93 -5.46 -6.07
C ILE A 55 -13.58 -4.75 -6.33
N PRO A 56 -13.23 -3.73 -5.51
CA PRO A 56 -11.90 -3.14 -5.51
C PRO A 56 -10.96 -3.95 -4.60
N LEU A 57 -10.17 -4.87 -5.15
CA LEU A 57 -9.20 -5.63 -4.37
C LEU A 57 -7.90 -4.83 -4.23
N GLN A 58 -7.59 -4.39 -3.01
CA GLN A 58 -6.35 -3.70 -2.72
C GLN A 58 -5.26 -4.70 -2.35
N LEU A 59 -4.17 -4.64 -3.10
CA LEU A 59 -2.93 -5.37 -2.86
C LEU A 59 -1.86 -4.42 -2.32
N MET A 60 -0.90 -4.97 -1.57
CA MET A 60 0.34 -4.28 -1.20
C MET A 60 1.52 -5.19 -1.46
N ARG A 61 2.58 -4.66 -2.07
CA ARG A 61 3.82 -5.40 -2.21
C ARG A 61 4.47 -5.61 -0.84
N VAL A 62 5.03 -6.79 -0.63
CA VAL A 62 5.91 -7.09 0.50
C VAL A 62 7.33 -6.73 0.06
N PRO A 63 8.09 -5.96 0.86
CA PRO A 63 9.42 -5.53 0.45
C PRO A 63 10.33 -6.75 0.26
N SER A 64 10.99 -6.81 -0.89
CA SER A 64 12.21 -7.63 -1.04
C SER A 64 13.39 -6.99 -0.30
N ALA A 65 14.52 -7.69 -0.23
CA ALA A 65 15.74 -7.12 0.35
C ALA A 65 16.19 -5.85 -0.40
N GLU A 66 16.06 -5.83 -1.74
CA GLU A 66 16.39 -4.66 -2.55
C GLU A 66 15.41 -3.49 -2.32
N ASP A 67 14.11 -3.81 -2.22
CA ASP A 67 13.09 -2.80 -1.90
C ASP A 67 13.35 -2.18 -0.52
N GLN A 68 13.72 -3.01 0.46
CA GLN A 68 14.02 -2.56 1.81
C GLN A 68 15.25 -1.65 1.84
N ALA A 69 16.34 -2.01 1.15
CA ALA A 69 17.54 -1.18 1.08
C ALA A 69 17.25 0.21 0.48
N LYS A 70 16.47 0.25 -0.62
CA LYS A 70 16.04 1.53 -1.24
C LYS A 70 15.13 2.33 -0.31
N TYR A 71 14.21 1.67 0.38
CA TYR A 71 13.33 2.33 1.34
C TYR A 71 14.11 2.94 2.51
N ASP A 72 15.10 2.23 3.03
CA ASP A 72 15.94 2.68 4.14
C ASP A 72 16.79 3.89 3.73
N GLU A 73 17.34 3.90 2.51
CA GLU A 73 18.06 5.07 1.95
C GLU A 73 17.15 6.30 1.86
N LEU A 74 15.95 6.14 1.28
CA LEU A 74 14.97 7.23 1.18
C LEU A 74 14.56 7.76 2.55
N ARG A 75 14.42 6.86 3.53
CA ARG A 75 14.04 7.22 4.90
C ARG A 75 15.17 7.97 5.60
N ALA A 76 16.42 7.54 5.45
CA ALA A 76 17.58 8.21 6.00
C ALA A 76 17.75 9.62 5.41
N ASP A 77 17.60 9.75 4.10
CA ASP A 77 17.60 11.03 3.40
C ASP A 77 16.50 11.98 3.92
N ALA A 78 15.28 11.45 4.08
CA ALA A 78 14.16 12.24 4.59
C ALA A 78 14.37 12.69 6.04
N LEU A 79 15.06 11.89 6.87
CA LEU A 79 15.43 12.29 8.24
C LEU A 79 16.46 13.43 8.24
N VAL A 80 17.46 13.39 7.35
CA VAL A 80 18.42 14.50 7.19
C VAL A 80 17.67 15.79 6.84
N GLU A 81 16.78 15.73 5.84
CA GLU A 81 15.96 16.90 5.49
C GLU A 81 15.05 17.36 6.63
N ALA A 82 14.50 16.42 7.42
CA ALA A 82 13.66 16.75 8.57
C ALA A 82 14.47 17.51 9.63
N ARG A 83 15.71 17.09 9.91
CA ARG A 83 16.64 17.78 10.82
C ARG A 83 17.00 19.17 10.34
N GLU A 84 17.27 19.34 9.05
CA GLU A 84 17.52 20.67 8.47
C GLU A 84 16.30 21.60 8.61
N LYS A 85 15.09 21.07 8.38
CA LYS A 85 13.83 21.81 8.58
C LYS A 85 13.62 22.13 10.06
N TYR A 86 13.99 21.23 10.96
CA TYR A 86 13.91 21.44 12.41
C TYR A 86 14.78 22.61 12.86
N VAL A 87 16.05 22.69 12.45
CA VAL A 87 16.95 23.80 12.82
C VAL A 87 16.33 25.16 12.48
N LYS A 88 15.72 25.29 11.30
CA LYS A 88 15.03 26.52 10.86
C LYS A 88 13.79 26.83 11.70
N LYS A 89 12.98 25.80 12.03
CA LYS A 89 11.80 25.94 12.89
C LYS A 89 12.18 26.32 14.31
N LYS A 90 13.23 25.71 14.87
CA LYS A 90 13.73 25.97 16.22
C LYS A 90 14.24 27.40 16.34
N ALA A 91 15.05 27.88 15.40
CA ALA A 91 15.48 29.28 15.38
C ALA A 91 14.29 30.27 15.30
N SER A 92 13.25 29.94 14.52
CA SER A 92 12.03 30.76 14.44
C SER A 92 11.25 30.76 15.76
N TYR A 93 11.12 29.60 16.41
CA TYR A 93 10.50 29.46 17.74
C TYR A 93 11.28 30.26 18.79
N ASP A 94 12.61 30.14 18.83
CA ASP A 94 13.45 30.84 19.80
C ASP A 94 13.33 32.36 19.65
N LYS A 95 13.25 32.87 18.42
CA LYS A 95 12.99 34.28 18.14
C LYS A 95 11.60 34.71 18.63
N ALA A 96 10.57 33.90 18.37
CA ALA A 96 9.20 34.18 18.83
C ALA A 96 9.10 34.17 20.36
N LYS A 97 9.75 33.21 21.02
CA LYS A 97 9.83 33.10 22.47
C LYS A 97 10.55 34.29 23.09
N ALA A 98 11.70 34.68 22.55
CA ALA A 98 12.42 35.86 23.04
C ALA A 98 11.60 37.15 22.89
N ALA A 99 10.80 37.29 21.83
CA ALA A 99 9.88 38.42 21.67
C ALA A 99 8.74 38.38 22.69
N TYR A 100 8.12 37.21 22.88
CA TYR A 100 7.05 36.98 23.85
C TYR A 100 7.48 37.29 25.30
N ASP A 101 8.70 36.87 25.66
CA ASP A 101 9.27 37.06 27.00
C ASP A 101 9.60 38.54 27.28
N LYS A 102 9.86 39.35 26.25
CA LYS A 102 10.14 40.80 26.35
C LYS A 102 8.87 41.68 26.38
N MET A 103 7.67 41.12 26.21
CA MET A 103 6.45 41.93 26.20
C MET A 103 6.09 42.48 27.59
N PRO A 104 5.64 43.74 27.70
CA PRO A 104 5.26 44.35 28.97
C PRO A 104 4.22 43.54 29.75
N LYS A 105 4.29 43.58 31.08
CA LYS A 105 3.24 43.00 31.93
C LYS A 105 1.92 43.73 31.67
N GLY A 106 0.84 42.97 31.40
CA GLY A 106 -0.49 43.51 31.14
C GLY A 106 -0.81 43.78 29.66
N SER A 107 0.16 43.67 28.73
CA SER A 107 -0.14 43.73 27.30
C SER A 107 -0.78 42.41 26.82
N PRO A 108 -1.76 42.44 25.90
CA PRO A 108 -2.28 41.22 25.27
C PRO A 108 -1.15 40.48 24.57
N LYS A 109 -0.89 39.23 24.97
CA LYS A 109 0.17 38.41 24.40
C LYS A 109 -0.39 37.51 23.29
N PRO A 110 0.31 37.39 22.15
CA PRO A 110 -0.05 36.38 21.15
C PRO A 110 0.21 34.98 21.69
N GLU A 111 -0.47 33.98 21.11
CA GLU A 111 -0.19 32.58 21.43
C GLU A 111 1.23 32.23 20.98
N LEU A 112 2.03 31.65 21.88
CA LEU A 112 3.37 31.19 21.55
C LEU A 112 3.25 29.89 20.74
N PRO A 113 3.91 29.77 19.57
CA PRO A 113 3.93 28.51 18.84
C PRO A 113 4.50 27.40 19.73
N LYS A 114 4.04 26.15 19.53
CA LYS A 114 4.60 24.99 20.23
C LYS A 114 6.08 24.84 19.88
N GLU A 115 6.88 24.47 20.88
CA GLU A 115 8.29 24.18 20.66
C GLU A 115 8.41 23.01 19.68
N PRO A 116 9.18 23.16 18.58
CA PRO A 116 9.40 22.04 17.67
C PRO A 116 10.22 20.95 18.38
N VAL A 117 9.85 19.69 18.12
CA VAL A 117 10.59 18.52 18.59
C VAL A 117 11.66 18.15 17.56
N GLU A 118 12.86 17.81 18.03
CA GLU A 118 13.94 17.36 17.15
C GLU A 118 13.60 16.01 16.50
N PRO A 119 13.67 15.90 15.17
CA PRO A 119 13.46 14.64 14.47
C PRO A 119 14.56 13.63 14.79
N THR A 120 14.15 12.51 15.36
CA THR A 120 14.96 11.31 15.58
C THR A 120 14.41 10.17 14.76
N GLU A 121 15.17 9.08 14.66
CA GLU A 121 14.71 7.84 14.03
C GLU A 121 13.38 7.31 14.63
N GLU A 122 13.13 7.61 15.90
CA GLU A 122 12.00 7.07 16.67
C GLU A 122 10.73 7.92 16.52
N ASN A 123 10.86 9.24 16.30
CA ASN A 123 9.74 10.18 16.31
C ASN A 123 9.43 10.81 14.94
N PHE A 124 10.32 10.64 13.96
CA PHE A 124 10.11 11.14 12.61
C PHE A 124 9.11 10.27 11.85
N GLU A 125 8.13 10.92 11.26
CA GLU A 125 7.14 10.25 10.41
C GLU A 125 7.63 10.15 8.96
N PHE A 126 7.74 8.91 8.48
CA PHE A 126 7.96 8.61 7.07
C PHE A 126 6.85 7.72 6.54
N THR A 127 6.49 7.89 5.27
CA THR A 127 5.44 7.09 4.64
C THR A 127 5.79 5.59 4.74
N PRO A 128 4.95 4.76 5.38
CA PRO A 128 5.16 3.32 5.44
C PRO A 128 5.25 2.68 4.05
N PHE A 129 6.11 1.67 3.90
CA PHE A 129 6.30 0.97 2.61
C PHE A 129 5.00 0.48 1.97
N GLY A 130 4.05 -0.03 2.77
CA GLY A 130 2.75 -0.47 2.28
C GLY A 130 1.92 0.63 1.59
N LEU A 131 2.06 1.89 2.04
CA LEU A 131 1.40 3.04 1.42
C LEU A 131 2.09 3.49 0.12
N LEU A 132 3.34 3.10 -0.11
CA LEU A 132 4.09 3.38 -1.34
C LEU A 132 3.86 2.32 -2.42
N THR A 133 3.22 1.20 -2.08
CA THR A 133 3.17 -0.02 -2.92
C THR A 133 1.76 -0.57 -3.14
N GLY A 134 0.74 0.24 -2.83
CA GLY A 134 -0.65 -0.13 -3.02
C GLY A 134 -1.03 -0.29 -4.49
N VAL A 135 -1.74 -1.36 -4.82
CA VAL A 135 -2.31 -1.60 -6.16
C VAL A 135 -3.77 -2.00 -6.03
N SER A 136 -4.64 -1.42 -6.87
CA SER A 136 -6.05 -1.79 -6.93
C SER A 136 -6.33 -2.69 -8.14
N VAL A 137 -6.84 -3.89 -7.90
CA VAL A 137 -7.34 -4.81 -8.93
C VAL A 137 -8.87 -4.73 -8.94
N GLY A 138 -9.44 -4.32 -10.07
CA GLY A 138 -10.83 -3.92 -10.12
C GLY A 138 -11.09 -2.61 -9.36
N PRO A 139 -12.35 -2.17 -9.23
CA PRO A 139 -13.55 -2.77 -9.80
C PRO A 139 -13.80 -2.31 -11.25
N LEU A 140 -13.02 -1.33 -11.71
CA LEU A 140 -13.02 -0.78 -13.06
C LEU A 140 -12.10 -1.61 -13.97
N ASN A 141 -12.13 -1.30 -15.28
CA ASN A 141 -11.24 -1.90 -16.28
C ASN A 141 -11.30 -3.44 -16.28
N ARG A 142 -12.52 -3.98 -16.36
CA ARG A 142 -12.74 -5.42 -16.57
C ARG A 142 -12.03 -5.86 -17.83
N PHE A 143 -11.25 -6.94 -17.73
CA PHE A 143 -10.66 -7.61 -18.89
C PHE A 143 -11.74 -8.32 -19.71
N ALA A 144 -12.70 -8.94 -19.01
CA ALA A 144 -13.88 -9.52 -19.62
C ALA A 144 -15.09 -9.24 -18.72
N LYS A 145 -16.19 -8.76 -19.31
CA LYS A 145 -17.45 -8.61 -18.58
C LYS A 145 -18.11 -9.97 -18.43
N GLY A 146 -18.65 -10.25 -17.25
CA GLY A 146 -19.49 -11.42 -17.06
C GLY A 146 -20.73 -11.38 -17.96
N ALA A 147 -21.02 -12.49 -18.61
CA ALA A 147 -22.20 -12.71 -19.44
C ALA A 147 -22.84 -14.05 -19.04
N GLY A 148 -24.11 -14.27 -19.42
CA GLY A 148 -24.87 -15.45 -19.00
C GLY A 148 -25.30 -15.40 -17.53
N ASP A 149 -25.67 -16.56 -16.99
CA ASP A 149 -26.32 -16.68 -15.69
C ASP A 149 -25.38 -16.40 -14.50
N ASP A 150 -24.08 -16.68 -14.65
CA ASP A 150 -23.09 -16.54 -13.57
C ASP A 150 -22.62 -15.09 -13.35
N LYS A 151 -22.77 -14.20 -14.34
CA LYS A 151 -22.41 -12.76 -14.31
C LYS A 151 -21.00 -12.43 -13.76
N VAL A 152 -20.09 -13.41 -13.71
CA VAL A 152 -18.73 -13.25 -13.20
C VAL A 152 -17.85 -12.50 -14.20
N SER A 153 -17.39 -11.32 -13.81
CA SER A 153 -16.41 -10.55 -14.57
C SER A 153 -14.98 -10.99 -14.25
N THR A 154 -14.10 -10.92 -15.25
CA THR A 154 -12.66 -11.19 -15.12
C THR A 154 -11.89 -9.88 -15.14
N TYR A 155 -10.97 -9.74 -14.19
CA TYR A 155 -10.02 -8.65 -14.07
C TYR A 155 -8.61 -9.23 -14.23
N VAL A 156 -7.80 -8.62 -15.09
CA VAL A 156 -6.38 -8.96 -15.23
C VAL A 156 -5.58 -7.68 -15.04
N HIS A 157 -4.54 -7.73 -14.22
CA HIS A 157 -3.72 -6.57 -13.87
C HIS A 157 -2.24 -6.93 -13.96
N GLU A 158 -1.48 -6.06 -14.63
CA GLU A 158 -0.02 -6.06 -14.66
C GLU A 158 0.51 -5.61 -13.30
N LEU A 159 1.59 -6.24 -12.85
CA LEU A 159 2.32 -5.95 -11.62
C LEU A 159 3.82 -6.08 -11.85
N THR A 160 4.61 -5.37 -11.06
CA THR A 160 6.02 -5.72 -10.86
C THR A 160 6.11 -7.13 -10.24
N PRO A 161 6.99 -8.04 -10.72
CA PRO A 161 7.19 -9.34 -10.09
C PRO A 161 7.59 -9.23 -8.61
N GLY A 162 7.11 -10.14 -7.78
CA GLY A 162 7.41 -10.15 -6.35
C GLY A 162 6.32 -10.79 -5.48
N THR A 163 6.39 -10.55 -4.18
CA THR A 163 5.39 -11.03 -3.23
C THR A 163 4.39 -9.92 -2.91
N TYR A 164 3.10 -10.23 -2.98
CA TYR A 164 2.01 -9.32 -2.65
C TYR A 164 1.17 -9.90 -1.52
N ARG A 165 0.60 -9.03 -0.70
CA ARG A 165 -0.45 -9.36 0.26
C ARG A 165 -1.77 -8.74 -0.15
N VAL A 166 -2.86 -9.39 0.19
CA VAL A 166 -4.17 -8.75 0.10
C VAL A 166 -4.34 -7.81 1.30
N TYR A 167 -4.53 -6.52 1.04
CA TYR A 167 -4.79 -5.51 2.08
C TYR A 167 -6.27 -5.45 2.46
N GLY A 168 -7.17 -5.56 1.48
CA GLY A 168 -8.59 -5.39 1.73
C GLY A 168 -9.42 -5.37 0.45
N VAL A 169 -10.73 -5.35 0.63
CA VAL A 169 -11.68 -4.93 -0.42
C VAL A 169 -11.98 -3.46 -0.19
N MET A 170 -11.22 -2.60 -0.84
CA MET A 170 -11.31 -1.15 -0.69
C MET A 170 -10.78 -0.41 -1.91
N SER A 171 -11.29 0.80 -2.12
CA SER A 171 -10.70 1.74 -3.08
C SER A 171 -9.98 2.85 -2.34
N VAL A 172 -8.83 3.25 -2.87
CA VAL A 172 -8.11 4.45 -2.46
C VAL A 172 -8.38 5.54 -3.49
N LEU A 173 -8.85 6.69 -3.03
CA LEU A 173 -9.18 7.85 -3.83
C LEU A 173 -7.97 8.79 -3.96
N PRO A 174 -7.94 9.63 -5.02
CA PRO A 174 -7.00 10.76 -5.08
C PRO A 174 -7.08 11.61 -3.80
N GLY A 175 -5.92 12.03 -3.29
CA GLY A 175 -5.85 12.81 -2.04
C GLY A 175 -5.86 11.98 -0.75
N GLY A 176 -5.84 10.64 -0.83
CA GLY A 176 -5.62 9.77 0.34
C GLY A 176 -6.89 9.32 1.07
N GLY A 177 -8.07 9.71 0.60
CA GLY A 177 -9.33 9.14 1.08
C GLY A 177 -9.46 7.66 0.70
N ALA A 178 -10.19 6.86 1.48
CA ALA A 178 -10.46 5.46 1.15
C ALA A 178 -11.88 5.06 1.57
N PHE A 179 -12.44 4.04 0.93
CA PHE A 179 -13.68 3.39 1.35
C PHE A 179 -13.59 1.87 1.15
N GLY A 180 -14.30 1.12 1.99
CA GLY A 180 -14.28 -0.35 1.99
C GLY A 180 -13.85 -0.90 3.34
N SER A 181 -13.15 -2.04 3.33
CA SER A 181 -12.65 -2.69 4.54
C SER A 181 -11.25 -3.23 4.34
N CYS A 182 -10.40 -3.10 5.36
CA CYS A 182 -9.10 -3.75 5.38
C CYS A 182 -9.17 -5.10 6.06
N PHE A 183 -8.38 -6.06 5.59
CA PHE A 183 -8.14 -7.33 6.24
C PHE A 183 -7.02 -7.21 7.29
N CYS A 184 -7.11 -6.17 8.11
CA CYS A 184 -6.08 -5.80 9.09
C CYS A 184 -5.87 -6.85 10.18
N MET A 185 -6.86 -7.69 10.46
CA MET A 185 -6.77 -8.75 11.47
C MET A 185 -6.17 -10.07 10.95
N GLY A 186 -5.93 -10.17 9.65
CA GLY A 186 -5.32 -11.35 9.05
C GLY A 186 -5.67 -11.50 7.58
N SER A 187 -4.69 -11.91 6.79
CA SER A 187 -4.82 -12.00 5.35
C SER A 187 -3.91 -13.09 4.77
N VAL A 188 -3.79 -13.12 3.45
CA VAL A 188 -2.85 -13.97 2.71
C VAL A 188 -1.84 -13.14 1.92
N LYS A 189 -0.69 -13.74 1.68
CA LYS A 189 0.31 -13.30 0.70
C LYS A 189 0.51 -14.36 -0.38
N PHE A 190 0.99 -13.95 -1.54
CA PHE A 190 1.26 -14.80 -2.68
C PHE A 190 2.37 -14.20 -3.54
N ASP A 191 3.01 -15.05 -4.34
CA ASP A 191 4.08 -14.65 -5.24
C ASP A 191 3.51 -14.49 -6.66
N VAL A 192 3.92 -13.44 -7.36
CA VAL A 192 3.63 -13.22 -8.79
C VAL A 192 4.93 -13.22 -9.57
N LYS A 193 4.96 -13.99 -10.67
CA LYS A 193 6.18 -14.23 -11.46
C LYS A 193 6.09 -13.54 -12.80
N ALA A 194 7.27 -13.13 -13.30
CA ALA A 194 7.39 -12.53 -14.62
C ALA A 194 6.92 -13.50 -15.71
N GLY A 195 6.16 -12.99 -16.68
CA GLY A 195 5.60 -13.75 -17.79
C GLY A 195 4.41 -14.64 -17.44
N GLU A 196 3.94 -14.68 -16.19
CA GLU A 196 2.84 -15.56 -15.74
C GLU A 196 1.63 -14.79 -15.22
N ILE A 197 0.44 -15.37 -15.40
CA ILE A 197 -0.80 -14.91 -14.76
C ILE A 197 -1.02 -15.72 -13.49
N THR A 198 -0.97 -15.04 -12.34
CA THR A 198 -1.30 -15.60 -11.04
C THR A 198 -2.82 -15.50 -10.81
N ASP A 199 -3.51 -16.62 -10.86
CA ASP A 199 -4.95 -16.71 -10.64
C ASP A 199 -5.27 -16.67 -9.15
N LEU A 200 -5.85 -15.55 -8.71
CA LEU A 200 -6.29 -15.32 -7.35
C LEU A 200 -7.66 -15.93 -7.06
N GLY A 201 -8.30 -16.61 -8.02
CA GLY A 201 -9.62 -17.20 -7.82
C GLY A 201 -10.73 -16.17 -7.95
N ARG A 202 -11.77 -16.32 -7.13
CA ARG A 202 -12.98 -15.51 -7.26
C ARG A 202 -13.55 -15.05 -5.94
N PHE A 203 -14.10 -13.84 -5.96
CA PHE A 203 -15.00 -13.34 -4.93
C PHE A 203 -16.43 -13.46 -5.41
N VAL A 204 -17.29 -14.06 -4.58
CA VAL A 204 -18.71 -14.26 -4.86
C VAL A 204 -19.53 -13.52 -3.82
N SER A 205 -20.55 -12.81 -4.27
CA SER A 205 -21.48 -12.13 -3.39
C SER A 205 -22.30 -13.14 -2.60
N GLN A 206 -22.44 -12.89 -1.30
CA GLN A 206 -23.30 -13.67 -0.41
C GLN A 206 -24.53 -12.85 -0.04
N GLU A 207 -25.58 -13.53 0.42
CA GLU A 207 -26.68 -12.82 1.05
C GLU A 207 -26.16 -12.09 2.30
N MET A 208 -26.50 -10.79 2.38
CA MET A 208 -26.16 -10.00 3.55
C MET A 208 -26.88 -10.58 4.77
N PRO A 209 -26.19 -10.79 5.90
CA PRO A 209 -26.86 -11.25 7.11
C PRO A 209 -27.95 -10.25 7.49
N LYS A 210 -29.14 -10.76 7.82
CA LYS A 210 -30.24 -9.93 8.30
C LYS A 210 -29.78 -9.25 9.59
N ARG A 211 -29.88 -7.92 9.62
CA ARG A 211 -29.67 -7.15 10.84
C ARG A 211 -30.94 -7.20 11.66
N GLU A 212 -30.77 -7.38 12.97
CA GLU A 212 -31.87 -7.20 13.91
C GLU A 212 -32.35 -5.74 13.87
N PRO A 213 -33.67 -5.48 13.96
CA PRO A 213 -34.19 -4.12 14.04
C PRO A 213 -33.51 -3.33 15.17
N GLY A 214 -32.90 -2.19 14.82
CA GLY A 214 -32.15 -1.34 15.76
C GLY A 214 -30.64 -1.56 15.80
N ASP A 215 -30.11 -2.59 15.13
CA ASP A 215 -28.66 -2.77 14.97
C ASP A 215 -28.07 -1.77 13.97
N ASN A 216 -27.43 -0.73 14.52
CA ASN A 216 -26.72 0.29 13.78
C ASN A 216 -25.20 0.08 13.74
N ALA A 217 -24.72 -1.12 14.10
CA ALA A 217 -23.28 -1.42 14.17
C ALA A 217 -22.59 -1.12 12.83
N LYS A 218 -21.49 -0.37 12.93
CA LYS A 218 -20.57 -0.05 11.83
C LYS A 218 -19.20 -0.66 12.15
N PRO A 219 -18.48 -1.16 11.13
CA PRO A 219 -18.89 -1.30 9.73
C PRO A 219 -19.94 -2.38 9.51
N SER A 220 -20.69 -2.28 8.40
CA SER A 220 -21.53 -3.39 7.96
C SER A 220 -20.69 -4.60 7.62
N PRO A 221 -21.13 -5.83 7.95
CA PRO A 221 -20.52 -7.04 7.41
C PRO A 221 -20.48 -6.94 5.89
N ILE A 222 -19.37 -7.34 5.29
CA ILE A 222 -19.28 -7.51 3.84
C ILE A 222 -19.64 -8.96 3.55
N ALA A 223 -20.73 -9.20 2.81
CA ALA A 223 -21.15 -10.52 2.41
C ALA A 223 -20.42 -10.94 1.14
N LEU A 224 -19.14 -11.29 1.30
CA LEU A 224 -18.29 -11.81 0.23
C LEU A 224 -17.68 -13.14 0.67
N GLU A 225 -17.84 -14.14 -0.19
CA GLU A 225 -17.11 -15.40 -0.10
C GLU A 225 -15.90 -15.33 -1.03
N TYR A 226 -14.77 -15.88 -0.58
CA TYR A 226 -13.60 -16.09 -1.41
C TYR A 226 -13.47 -17.57 -1.75
N ARG A 227 -13.26 -17.89 -3.04
CA ARG A 227 -13.01 -19.25 -3.51
C ARG A 227 -11.69 -19.32 -4.26
N LEU A 228 -10.87 -20.31 -3.91
CA LEU A 228 -9.65 -20.64 -4.64
C LEU A 228 -9.99 -21.07 -6.08
N PRO A 229 -9.07 -20.85 -7.05
CA PRO A 229 -9.18 -21.49 -8.35
C PRO A 229 -9.25 -23.01 -8.20
N VAL A 230 -10.15 -23.65 -8.95
CA VAL A 230 -10.22 -25.10 -9.08
C VAL A 230 -10.00 -25.53 -10.52
N ALA A 231 -9.51 -26.76 -10.72
CA ALA A 231 -9.35 -27.32 -12.06
C ALA A 231 -10.71 -27.36 -12.78
N GLY A 232 -10.76 -26.79 -13.99
CA GLY A 232 -12.00 -26.69 -14.78
C GLY A 232 -12.79 -25.41 -14.57
N ASP A 233 -12.36 -24.50 -13.68
CA ASP A 233 -12.94 -23.16 -13.63
C ASP A 233 -12.86 -22.49 -15.02
N THR A 234 -13.99 -21.93 -15.47
CA THR A 234 -14.01 -21.20 -16.74
C THR A 234 -13.10 -19.98 -16.66
N VAL A 235 -12.11 -19.96 -17.54
CA VAL A 235 -11.24 -18.82 -17.82
C VAL A 235 -11.57 -18.30 -19.21
N ASP A 236 -11.54 -16.98 -19.38
CA ASP A 236 -11.72 -16.34 -20.69
C ASP A 236 -10.83 -17.01 -21.74
N ALA A 237 -11.40 -17.38 -22.88
CA ALA A 237 -10.73 -18.14 -23.94
C ALA A 237 -9.41 -17.49 -24.39
N ARG A 238 -9.32 -16.15 -24.33
CA ARG A 238 -8.12 -15.39 -24.71
C ARG A 238 -6.94 -15.61 -23.78
N LEU A 239 -7.16 -16.15 -22.58
CA LEU A 239 -6.12 -16.43 -21.59
C LEU A 239 -5.73 -17.91 -21.52
N GLN A 240 -6.48 -18.81 -22.18
CA GLN A 240 -6.29 -20.26 -22.05
C GLN A 240 -4.93 -20.75 -22.58
N SER A 241 -4.37 -20.06 -23.57
CA SER A 241 -3.04 -20.37 -24.12
C SER A 241 -1.88 -19.71 -23.36
N LEU A 242 -2.18 -18.86 -22.37
CA LEU A 242 -1.18 -18.17 -21.57
C LEU A 242 -0.80 -18.99 -20.33
N PRO A 243 0.40 -18.78 -19.76
CA PRO A 243 0.82 -19.45 -18.53
C PRO A 243 0.03 -18.93 -17.31
N VAL A 244 -1.14 -19.49 -17.07
CA VAL A 244 -1.97 -19.24 -15.88
C VAL A 244 -1.62 -20.23 -14.78
N ARG A 245 -1.31 -19.74 -13.59
CA ARG A 245 -0.98 -20.54 -12.40
C ARG A 245 -1.87 -20.13 -11.24
N GLN A 246 -2.46 -21.11 -10.56
CA GLN A 246 -3.16 -20.86 -9.30
C GLN A 246 -2.22 -20.21 -8.28
N ALA A 247 -2.72 -19.19 -7.59
CA ALA A 247 -1.98 -18.53 -6.52
C ALA A 247 -1.68 -19.51 -5.37
N ARG A 248 -0.40 -19.60 -5.00
CA ARG A 248 0.03 -20.28 -3.78
C ARG A 248 -0.09 -19.33 -2.60
N LEU A 249 -1.27 -19.30 -2.00
CA LEU A 249 -1.56 -18.45 -0.86
C LEU A 249 -0.84 -18.94 0.40
N LYS A 250 -0.23 -18.00 1.12
CA LYS A 250 0.40 -18.22 2.42
C LYS A 250 -0.24 -17.28 3.43
N PRO A 251 -0.61 -17.74 4.63
CA PRO A 251 -1.21 -16.87 5.62
C PRO A 251 -0.23 -15.78 6.08
N VAL A 252 -0.73 -14.58 6.36
CA VAL A 252 0.06 -13.45 6.87
C VAL A 252 -0.71 -12.73 7.97
N GLY A 253 0.02 -12.38 9.03
CA GLY A 253 -0.52 -11.77 10.23
C GLY A 253 -1.13 -10.38 10.04
N LYS A 254 -1.40 -9.76 11.19
CA LYS A 254 -1.98 -8.43 11.32
C LYS A 254 -1.16 -7.38 10.56
N LEU A 255 -1.81 -6.29 10.19
CA LEU A 255 -1.18 -5.15 9.57
C LEU A 255 -1.78 -3.82 10.09
N PRO A 256 -1.06 -2.70 10.00
CA PRO A 256 -1.62 -1.40 10.38
C PRO A 256 -2.80 -1.01 9.50
N ASN A 257 -3.78 -0.34 10.10
CA ASN A 257 -4.90 0.26 9.37
C ASN A 257 -4.47 1.62 8.78
N TYR A 258 -3.69 1.57 7.71
CA TYR A 258 -3.08 2.77 7.12
C TYR A 258 -4.09 3.83 6.64
N PHE A 259 -5.34 3.42 6.39
CA PHE A 259 -6.39 4.29 5.83
C PHE A 259 -7.53 4.58 6.81
N GLY A 260 -7.42 4.17 8.08
CA GLY A 260 -8.49 4.40 9.08
C GLY A 260 -9.82 3.72 8.73
N MET A 261 -9.77 2.60 8.01
CA MET A 261 -10.94 1.93 7.45
C MET A 261 -11.52 0.88 8.40
N PRO A 262 -12.80 0.46 8.20
CA PRO A 262 -13.35 -0.77 8.74
C PRO A 262 -12.34 -1.91 8.84
N ILE A 263 -12.17 -2.47 10.04
CA ILE A 263 -11.23 -3.56 10.31
C ILE A 263 -11.96 -4.89 10.14
N GLY A 264 -11.44 -5.75 9.29
CA GLY A 264 -11.92 -7.09 9.03
C GLY A 264 -10.79 -8.12 8.93
N ARG A 265 -11.17 -9.30 8.44
CA ARG A 265 -10.32 -10.48 8.21
C ARG A 265 -10.56 -10.97 6.81
N PHE A 266 -9.50 -11.45 6.15
CA PHE A 266 -9.70 -12.22 4.93
C PHE A 266 -10.42 -13.53 5.30
N PRO A 267 -11.41 -13.98 4.50
CA PRO A 267 -12.15 -15.21 4.80
C PRO A 267 -11.23 -16.40 5.08
N ALA A 268 -11.65 -17.31 5.96
CA ALA A 268 -10.93 -18.58 6.12
C ALA A 268 -10.91 -19.33 4.78
N ILE A 269 -9.82 -20.04 4.52
CA ILE A 269 -9.61 -20.76 3.27
C ILE A 269 -9.23 -22.18 3.63
N GLU A 270 -10.05 -23.15 3.20
CA GLU A 270 -9.80 -24.56 3.42
C GLU A 270 -8.39 -24.95 2.92
N GLY A 271 -7.66 -25.71 3.74
CA GLY A 271 -6.28 -26.12 3.45
C GLY A 271 -5.22 -25.02 3.52
N VAL A 272 -5.59 -23.74 3.67
CA VAL A 272 -4.62 -22.62 3.71
C VAL A 272 -4.60 -21.93 5.07
N MET A 273 -5.76 -21.45 5.54
CA MET A 273 -5.83 -20.81 6.84
C MET A 273 -7.20 -20.91 7.49
N ARG A 274 -7.17 -20.96 8.81
CA ARG A 274 -8.34 -20.74 9.67
C ARG A 274 -8.01 -19.74 10.77
N TYR A 275 -9.02 -19.36 11.53
CA TYR A 275 -8.82 -18.54 12.73
C TYR A 275 -9.08 -19.35 13.99
N ASP A 276 -8.25 -19.15 15.00
CA ASP A 276 -8.53 -19.48 16.39
C ASP A 276 -8.60 -18.16 17.17
N ARG A 277 -9.83 -17.70 17.42
CA ARG A 277 -10.10 -16.33 17.88
C ARG A 277 -9.37 -15.32 17.01
N ASP A 278 -8.42 -14.56 17.55
CA ASP A 278 -7.63 -13.52 16.86
C ASP A 278 -6.32 -14.02 16.23
N LYS A 279 -6.05 -15.32 16.34
CA LYS A 279 -4.84 -15.94 15.80
C LYS A 279 -5.15 -16.58 14.46
N ILE A 280 -4.28 -16.32 13.49
CA ILE A 280 -4.27 -17.04 12.22
C ILE A 280 -3.57 -18.37 12.46
N VAL A 281 -4.20 -19.45 12.04
CA VAL A 281 -3.59 -20.77 12.01
C VAL A 281 -3.23 -21.09 10.57
N ASP A 282 -1.94 -21.33 10.32
CA ASP A 282 -1.44 -21.74 9.03
C ASP A 282 -1.68 -23.24 8.82
N LEU A 283 -2.50 -23.56 7.83
CA LEU A 283 -2.83 -24.94 7.47
C LEU A 283 -1.94 -25.48 6.35
N THR A 284 -1.13 -24.64 5.71
CA THR A 284 -0.21 -25.05 4.63
C THR A 284 1.03 -25.77 5.14
N ALA A 285 1.40 -25.54 6.41
CA ALA A 285 2.58 -26.12 7.05
C ALA A 285 2.40 -27.59 7.48
N GLY A 286 1.17 -28.12 7.44
CA GLY A 286 0.84 -29.49 7.85
C GLY A 286 0.54 -30.45 6.69
N SER A 287 0.80 -30.03 5.44
CA SER A 287 0.47 -30.74 4.20
C SER A 287 1.66 -30.85 3.26
#